data_AF-A0A816H3T6-F1
#
_entry.id   AF-A0A816H3T6-F1
#
_cell.length_a   1.000
_cell.length_b   1.000
_cell.length_c   1.000
_cell.angle_alpha   90.00
_cell.angle_beta   90.00
_cell.angle_gamma   90.00
#
_symmetry.space_group_name_H-M   'P 1'
#
loop_
_entity.id
_entity.type
_entity.pdbx_description
1 polymer ?
#
loop_
_entity_poly.entity_id
_entity_poly.type
_entity_poly.pdbx_seq_one_letter_code
_entity_poly.pdbx_strand_id
1 'polypeptide(L)'
;MSKQKSTTTLISGAAAMPSTTTITNANNRAAAVLPRPRRRELQNSLLVWLDTDFDESKDNYKISIQHLRNILETVTTFTDIDECIDFLSDIENKNVFMIISGALGQHLIPVIQECSQLTSIYVLCDNQLTHEQWAKTIAKVKGVYTQIEPICDALQIDRRNCGQDMISISFNRIDPLFMYTQLLKEALLEIEDDDVKSIKELVEYCRLQTDASEITLKKIEEEYRNYSPIWWYTGPYFIYSTLNSGLRQMDVDIILKMGFFIRHLHNHITELHREQQGNMPTNFQVFRGQGLSMEDFGKMKKTKGGLMSFNNFLSTSRNREISFKNFARPAASNANSVGILFIMNIDTGICTKSSTPFAE
;
A
#
# COMPACT_ATOMS: atom_id res chain seq x y z
N MET A 1 62.78 36.49 54.57
CA MET A 1 61.40 36.39 55.13
C MET A 1 60.68 35.34 54.27
N SER A 2 60.63 34.08 54.68
CA SER A 2 59.56 33.46 55.49
C SER A 2 58.18 33.65 54.85
N LYS A 3 57.62 32.69 54.09
CA LYS A 3 56.99 31.38 54.44
C LYS A 3 55.55 31.48 54.98
N GLN A 4 54.75 30.48 54.55
CA GLN A 4 53.46 30.00 55.07
C GLN A 4 52.24 30.90 54.79
N LYS A 5 51.13 30.44 54.16
CA LYS A 5 50.24 29.27 54.43
C LYS A 5 49.69 29.25 55.86
N SER A 6 48.40 29.51 56.04
CA SER A 6 47.54 28.56 56.76
C SER A 6 46.04 28.77 56.53
N THR A 7 45.33 27.64 56.62
CA THR A 7 43.88 27.44 56.62
C THR A 7 43.24 27.89 57.94
N THR A 8 41.95 28.28 57.93
CA THR A 8 41.08 28.23 59.13
C THR A 8 39.65 27.81 58.75
N THR A 9 39.02 27.02 59.62
CA THR A 9 37.72 26.33 59.49
C THR A 9 36.69 26.91 60.50
N LEU A 10 35.46 26.33 60.57
CA LEU A 10 34.36 26.50 61.57
C LEU A 10 33.26 27.50 61.08
N ILE A 11 31.95 27.44 61.40
CA ILE A 11 31.10 26.99 62.55
C ILE A 11 29.69 26.61 61.99
N SER A 12 28.75 25.80 62.56
CA SER A 12 28.72 24.58 63.40
C SER A 12 27.24 24.12 63.63
N GLY A 13 26.97 22.86 64.04
CA GLY A 13 25.67 22.40 64.59
C GLY A 13 24.89 21.39 63.73
N ALA A 14 24.18 20.38 64.25
CA ALA A 14 24.03 19.87 65.63
C ALA A 14 23.66 18.35 65.62
N ALA A 15 23.73 17.66 66.78
CA ALA A 15 23.42 16.21 66.95
C ALA A 15 21.89 15.94 67.11
N ALA A 16 21.33 14.70 67.15
CA ALA A 16 21.87 13.35 67.38
C ALA A 16 20.99 12.20 66.76
N MET A 17 21.46 10.93 66.85
CA MET A 17 20.86 9.64 66.38
C MET A 17 19.95 8.96 67.46
N PRO A 18 19.39 7.72 67.35
CA PRO A 18 19.46 6.61 66.34
C PRO A 18 18.08 6.04 65.86
N SER A 19 17.92 5.10 64.91
CA SER A 19 18.26 3.65 64.98
C SER A 19 18.01 2.88 63.66
N THR A 20 18.60 1.67 63.58
CA THR A 20 18.66 0.72 62.44
C THR A 20 17.33 0.08 62.04
N THR A 21 17.08 -0.09 60.73
CA THR A 21 16.39 -1.28 60.18
C THR A 21 16.97 -1.65 58.80
N THR A 22 17.39 -2.90 58.63
CA THR A 22 17.93 -3.46 57.39
C THR A 22 16.81 -3.96 56.48
N ILE A 23 16.75 -3.52 55.22
CA ILE A 23 15.98 -4.22 54.17
C ILE A 23 16.83 -4.37 52.91
N THR A 24 17.08 -5.62 52.55
CA THR A 24 17.67 -6.07 51.29
C THR A 24 16.76 -5.78 50.11
N ASN A 25 17.27 -5.16 49.04
CA ASN A 25 16.58 -5.12 47.74
C ASN A 25 17.35 -5.93 46.70
N ALA A 26 16.66 -6.91 46.12
CA ALA A 26 17.21 -7.85 45.16
C ALA A 26 17.31 -7.25 43.75
N ASN A 27 18.24 -7.80 42.95
CA ASN A 27 18.39 -7.47 41.54
C ASN A 27 17.15 -7.89 40.72
N ASN A 28 16.33 -6.93 40.29
CA ASN A 28 15.42 -7.11 39.17
C ASN A 28 15.98 -6.40 37.92
N ARG A 29 16.76 -7.15 37.11
CA ARG A 29 17.00 -6.76 35.72
C ARG A 29 15.74 -7.03 34.92
N ALA A 30 14.82 -6.07 34.90
CA ALA A 30 13.78 -6.05 33.87
C ALA A 30 14.46 -5.96 32.51
N ALA A 31 14.32 -6.99 31.68
CA ALA A 31 14.71 -6.92 30.29
C ALA A 31 13.91 -5.77 29.65
N ALA A 32 14.60 -4.85 28.97
CA ALA A 32 13.93 -3.77 28.25
C ALA A 32 13.06 -4.38 27.15
N VAL A 33 11.76 -4.43 27.39
CA VAL A 33 10.79 -4.85 26.38
C VAL A 33 10.85 -3.82 25.26
N LEU A 34 11.49 -4.20 24.15
CA LEU A 34 11.45 -3.42 22.93
C LEU A 34 9.97 -3.14 22.60
N PRO A 35 9.58 -1.89 22.32
CA PRO A 35 8.20 -1.57 22.00
C PRO A 35 7.79 -2.42 20.80
N ARG A 36 6.70 -3.20 20.95
CA ARG A 36 6.16 -3.99 19.84
C ARG A 36 5.93 -3.05 18.65
N PRO A 37 6.38 -3.39 17.43
CA PRO A 37 6.04 -2.60 16.27
C PRO A 37 4.52 -2.46 16.20
N ARG A 38 4.03 -1.22 16.03
CA ARG A 38 2.60 -0.96 15.79
C ARG A 38 2.17 -1.84 14.62
N ARG A 39 1.11 -2.64 14.78
CA ARG A 39 0.52 -3.46 13.72
C ARG A 39 0.24 -2.56 12.51
N ARG A 40 1.04 -2.70 11.44
CA ARG A 40 0.92 -1.89 10.22
C ARG A 40 -0.03 -2.60 9.27
N GLU A 41 -1.30 -2.19 9.24
CA GLU A 41 -2.26 -2.66 8.25
C GLU A 41 -1.81 -2.26 6.83
N LEU A 42 -1.03 -3.12 6.18
CA LEU A 42 -0.47 -2.92 4.84
C LEU A 42 -1.52 -2.99 3.71
N GLN A 43 -2.75 -3.41 4.04
CA GLN A 43 -3.89 -3.37 3.14
C GLN A 43 -4.77 -2.16 3.44
N ASN A 44 -4.55 -1.05 2.73
CA ASN A 44 -5.39 0.14 2.78
C ASN A 44 -6.74 -0.08 2.05
N SER A 45 -7.37 -1.25 2.17
CA SER A 45 -8.55 -1.64 1.39
C SER A 45 -9.42 -2.64 2.14
N LEU A 46 -10.70 -2.32 2.34
CA LEU A 46 -11.69 -3.22 2.94
C LEU A 46 -12.98 -3.27 2.10
N LEU A 47 -13.75 -4.35 2.27
CA LEU A 47 -15.06 -4.53 1.67
C LEU A 47 -16.15 -4.41 2.74
N VAL A 48 -17.14 -3.56 2.49
CA VAL A 48 -18.41 -3.51 3.23
C VAL A 48 -19.48 -4.17 2.38
N TRP A 49 -20.30 -5.05 2.95
CA TRP A 49 -21.53 -5.55 2.31
C TRP A 49 -22.72 -5.22 3.22
N LEU A 50 -23.58 -4.31 2.77
CA LEU A 50 -24.84 -3.98 3.42
C LEU A 50 -26.02 -4.64 2.70
N ASP A 51 -26.74 -5.52 3.38
CA ASP A 51 -27.95 -6.15 2.89
C ASP A 51 -28.87 -6.51 4.07
N THR A 52 -30.11 -6.01 4.06
CA THR A 52 -31.08 -6.21 5.15
C THR A 52 -31.58 -7.65 5.23
N ASP A 53 -31.54 -8.39 4.12
CA ASP A 53 -31.95 -9.80 4.04
C ASP A 53 -30.78 -10.77 4.21
N PHE A 54 -29.61 -10.24 4.62
CA PHE A 54 -28.37 -10.98 4.80
C PHE A 54 -28.49 -12.05 5.88
N ASP A 55 -28.20 -13.29 5.50
CA ASP A 55 -28.24 -14.45 6.38
C ASP A 55 -27.05 -15.35 6.07
N GLU A 56 -26.02 -15.27 6.93
CA GLU A 56 -24.77 -16.03 6.80
C GLU A 56 -24.99 -17.56 6.89
N SER A 57 -26.17 -18.02 7.34
CA SER A 57 -26.52 -19.44 7.40
C SER A 57 -26.97 -20.03 6.06
N LYS A 58 -27.33 -19.20 5.07
CA LYS A 58 -27.68 -19.65 3.71
C LYS A 58 -26.40 -19.90 2.90
N ASP A 59 -26.27 -21.10 2.32
CA ASP A 59 -25.07 -21.54 1.59
C ASP A 59 -24.61 -20.56 0.49
N ASN A 60 -25.54 -19.92 -0.22
CA ASN A 60 -25.22 -18.96 -1.28
C ASN A 60 -24.44 -17.73 -0.77
N TYR A 61 -24.79 -17.18 0.40
CA TYR A 61 -24.07 -16.04 1.00
C TYR A 61 -22.69 -16.49 1.51
N LYS A 62 -22.60 -17.70 2.08
CA LYS A 62 -21.33 -18.27 2.55
C LYS A 62 -20.32 -18.49 1.42
N ILE A 63 -20.76 -19.02 0.28
CA ILE A 63 -19.94 -19.17 -0.94
C ILE A 63 -19.52 -17.79 -1.47
N SER A 64 -20.46 -16.84 -1.54
CA SER A 64 -20.21 -15.47 -1.99
C SER A 64 -19.17 -14.76 -1.12
N ILE A 65 -19.29 -14.82 0.20
CA ILE A 65 -18.28 -14.28 1.13
C ILE A 65 -16.94 -14.97 0.92
N GLN A 66 -16.90 -16.29 0.73
CA GLN A 66 -15.62 -16.98 0.53
C GLN A 66 -14.93 -16.52 -0.76
N HIS A 67 -15.67 -16.28 -1.84
CA HIS A 67 -15.13 -15.69 -3.07
C HIS A 67 -14.62 -14.26 -2.82
N LEU A 68 -15.37 -13.44 -2.09
CA LEU A 68 -14.96 -12.06 -1.74
C LEU A 68 -13.74 -12.03 -0.81
N ARG A 69 -13.65 -12.92 0.19
CA ARG A 69 -12.49 -13.06 1.10
C ARG A 69 -11.22 -13.51 0.40
N ASN A 70 -11.33 -14.18 -0.75
CA ASN A 70 -10.19 -14.47 -1.63
C ASN A 70 -9.69 -13.22 -2.39
N ILE A 71 -10.50 -12.14 -2.47
CA ILE A 71 -10.24 -10.93 -3.26
C ILE A 71 -9.90 -9.72 -2.38
N LEU A 72 -10.60 -9.54 -1.26
CA LEU A 72 -10.31 -8.56 -0.22
C LEU A 72 -10.32 -9.26 1.14
N GLU A 73 -9.25 -9.02 1.90
CA GLU A 73 -8.96 -9.75 3.13
C GLU A 73 -9.94 -9.43 4.26
N THR A 74 -10.27 -8.14 4.39
CA THR A 74 -11.30 -7.64 5.31
C THR A 74 -12.62 -7.52 4.56
N VAL A 75 -13.57 -8.40 4.88
CA VAL A 75 -14.97 -8.32 4.44
C VAL A 75 -15.84 -8.18 5.68
N THR A 76 -16.47 -7.01 5.85
CA THR A 76 -17.40 -6.69 6.93
C THR A 76 -18.82 -6.65 6.38
N THR A 77 -19.74 -7.36 7.01
CA THR A 77 -21.16 -7.43 6.63
C THR A 77 -22.04 -6.68 7.62
N PHE A 78 -23.05 -5.98 7.13
CA PHE A 78 -24.04 -5.27 7.94
C PHE A 78 -25.46 -5.63 7.47
N THR A 79 -26.36 -5.84 8.43
CA THR A 79 -27.82 -5.90 8.21
C THR A 79 -28.51 -4.59 8.55
N ASP A 80 -27.92 -3.80 9.46
CA ASP A 80 -28.43 -2.50 9.89
C ASP A 80 -27.76 -1.35 9.13
N ILE A 81 -28.55 -0.31 8.84
CA ILE A 81 -28.11 0.85 8.05
C ILE A 81 -27.31 1.83 8.91
N ASP A 82 -27.73 2.08 10.14
CA ASP A 82 -27.11 3.06 11.03
C ASP A 82 -25.76 2.53 11.51
N GLU A 83 -25.67 1.25 11.89
CA GLU A 83 -24.37 0.59 12.21
C GLU A 83 -23.37 0.67 11.04
N CYS A 84 -23.86 0.55 9.80
CA CYS A 84 -23.03 0.68 8.60
C CYS A 84 -22.55 2.12 8.38
N ILE A 85 -23.37 3.13 8.67
CA ILE A 85 -23.00 4.55 8.53
C ILE A 85 -21.99 4.94 9.61
N ASP A 86 -22.20 4.52 10.85
CA ASP A 86 -21.28 4.77 11.95
C ASP A 86 -19.91 4.14 11.66
N PHE A 87 -19.88 2.88 11.22
CA PHE A 87 -18.64 2.22 10.79
C PHE A 87 -17.94 2.96 9.64
N LEU A 88 -18.67 3.41 8.61
CA LEU A 88 -18.12 4.19 7.50
C LEU A 88 -17.61 5.58 7.92
N SER A 89 -18.07 6.10 9.06
CA SER A 89 -17.67 7.39 9.63
C SER A 89 -16.44 7.26 10.55
N ASP A 90 -16.31 6.13 11.25
CA ASP A 90 -15.21 5.83 12.20
C ASP A 90 -13.94 5.30 11.54
N ILE A 91 -14.03 4.72 10.33
CA ILE A 91 -12.82 4.34 9.59
C ILE A 91 -12.02 5.62 9.28
N GLU A 92 -10.69 5.53 9.36
CA GLU A 92 -9.78 6.53 8.81
C GLU A 92 -8.70 5.86 7.96
N ASN A 93 -8.23 6.57 6.93
CA ASN A 93 -7.06 6.21 6.11
C ASN A 93 -7.14 4.87 5.33
N LYS A 94 -8.34 4.30 5.14
CA LYS A 94 -8.57 3.12 4.28
C LYS A 94 -9.43 3.48 3.06
N ASN A 95 -9.25 2.72 1.98
CA ASN A 95 -10.17 2.72 0.84
C ASN A 95 -11.27 1.71 1.09
N VAL A 96 -12.52 2.12 0.92
CA VAL A 96 -13.69 1.28 1.17
C VAL A 96 -14.38 0.94 -0.14
N PHE A 97 -14.48 -0.35 -0.41
CA PHE A 97 -15.32 -0.94 -1.43
C PHE A 97 -16.66 -1.30 -0.77
N MET A 98 -17.79 -1.06 -1.43
CA MET A 98 -19.10 -1.39 -0.88
C MET A 98 -19.95 -2.21 -1.84
N ILE A 99 -20.56 -3.29 -1.35
CA ILE A 99 -21.66 -4.02 -1.99
C ILE A 99 -22.94 -3.64 -1.25
N ILE A 100 -24.00 -3.32 -2.00
CA ILE A 100 -25.29 -2.93 -1.42
C ILE A 100 -26.45 -3.43 -2.26
N SER A 101 -27.56 -3.80 -1.62
CA SER A 101 -28.77 -4.23 -2.35
C SER A 101 -29.38 -3.07 -3.15
N GLY A 102 -30.03 -3.38 -4.28
CA GLY A 102 -30.61 -2.37 -5.18
C GLY A 102 -31.59 -1.40 -4.52
N ALA A 103 -32.46 -1.91 -3.65
CA ALA A 103 -33.46 -1.11 -2.94
C ALA A 103 -32.82 -0.19 -1.89
N LEU A 104 -31.88 -0.71 -1.09
CA LEU A 104 -31.15 0.08 -0.09
C LEU A 104 -30.26 1.13 -0.76
N GLY A 105 -29.56 0.76 -1.82
CA GLY A 105 -28.65 1.62 -2.56
C GLY A 105 -29.32 2.90 -3.09
N GLN A 106 -30.55 2.79 -3.58
CA GLN A 106 -31.30 3.95 -4.08
C GLN A 106 -31.53 5.04 -3.02
N HIS A 107 -31.63 4.66 -1.74
CA HIS A 107 -31.87 5.58 -0.63
C HIS A 107 -30.58 5.98 0.10
N LEU A 108 -29.66 5.04 0.33
CA LEU A 108 -28.46 5.27 1.12
C LEU A 108 -27.32 5.93 0.34
N ILE A 109 -27.09 5.53 -0.92
CA ILE A 109 -25.94 6.04 -1.69
C ILE A 109 -25.92 7.57 -1.82
N PRO A 110 -27.07 8.27 -2.02
CA PRO A 110 -27.09 9.74 -2.01
C PRO A 110 -26.56 10.39 -0.74
N VAL A 111 -26.62 9.69 0.41
CA VAL A 111 -26.11 10.16 1.71
C VAL A 111 -24.61 9.86 1.86
N ILE A 112 -24.18 8.64 1.54
CA ILE A 112 -22.79 8.19 1.75
C ILE A 112 -21.84 8.50 0.58
N GLN A 113 -22.33 9.00 -0.56
CA GLN A 113 -21.47 9.31 -1.72
C GLN A 113 -20.41 10.38 -1.42
N GLU A 114 -20.64 11.27 -0.45
CA GLU A 114 -19.66 12.29 -0.03
C GLU A 114 -18.55 11.72 0.88
N CYS A 115 -18.70 10.52 1.44
CA CYS A 115 -17.68 9.87 2.26
C CYS A 115 -16.40 9.65 1.45
N SER A 116 -15.33 10.40 1.74
CA SER A 116 -14.09 10.46 0.95
C SER A 116 -13.37 9.11 0.82
N GLN A 117 -13.58 8.22 1.79
CA GLN A 117 -13.00 6.88 1.87
C GLN A 117 -13.72 5.85 1.01
N LEU A 118 -15.00 6.07 0.72
CA LEU A 118 -15.81 5.22 -0.13
C LEU A 118 -15.37 5.38 -1.60
N THR A 119 -14.62 4.41 -2.10
CA THR A 119 -13.93 4.45 -3.39
C THR A 119 -14.82 3.95 -4.54
N SER A 120 -15.51 2.83 -4.33
CA SER A 120 -16.35 2.17 -5.33
C SER A 120 -17.55 1.50 -4.68
N ILE A 121 -18.70 1.59 -5.32
CA ILE A 121 -19.96 0.97 -4.90
C ILE A 121 -20.44 0.02 -6.00
N TYR A 122 -20.81 -1.20 -5.62
CA TYR A 122 -21.36 -2.24 -6.48
C TYR A 122 -22.78 -2.53 -6.00
N VAL A 123 -23.76 -2.44 -6.90
CA VAL A 123 -25.15 -2.71 -6.55
C VAL A 123 -25.49 -4.15 -6.94
N LEU A 124 -25.93 -4.96 -5.98
CA LEU A 124 -26.39 -6.33 -6.20
C LEU A 124 -27.92 -6.38 -6.12
N CYS A 125 -28.60 -6.79 -7.19
CA CYS A 125 -30.06 -6.93 -7.21
C CYS A 125 -30.55 -7.81 -8.35
N ASP A 126 -31.67 -8.51 -8.13
CA ASP A 126 -32.33 -9.32 -9.17
C ASP A 126 -32.84 -8.47 -10.36
N ASN A 127 -33.22 -7.21 -10.11
CA ASN A 127 -33.84 -6.33 -11.10
C ASN A 127 -32.89 -5.20 -11.56
N GLN A 128 -31.83 -5.58 -12.27
CA GLN A 128 -30.80 -4.67 -12.79
C GLN A 128 -31.36 -3.46 -13.56
N LEU A 129 -32.39 -3.66 -14.40
CA LEU A 129 -32.96 -2.60 -15.25
C LEU A 129 -33.58 -1.44 -14.44
N THR A 130 -34.16 -1.73 -13.29
CA THR A 130 -34.76 -0.71 -12.42
C THR A 130 -33.71 0.15 -11.73
N HIS A 131 -32.59 -0.44 -11.30
CA HIS A 131 -31.56 0.28 -10.53
C HIS A 131 -30.47 0.91 -11.42
N GLU A 132 -30.27 0.43 -12.65
CA GLU A 132 -29.29 1.01 -13.60
C GLU A 132 -29.48 2.51 -13.89
N GLN A 133 -30.73 2.99 -13.87
CA GLN A 133 -31.04 4.37 -14.27
C GLN A 133 -30.45 5.40 -13.30
N TRP A 134 -30.60 5.17 -11.99
CA TRP A 134 -30.00 6.05 -10.97
C TRP A 134 -28.53 5.69 -10.73
N ALA A 135 -28.13 4.42 -10.82
CA ALA A 135 -26.74 4.02 -10.63
C ALA A 135 -25.78 4.76 -11.60
N LYS A 136 -26.19 4.96 -12.85
CA LYS A 136 -25.39 5.67 -13.88
C LYS A 136 -25.21 7.17 -13.60
N THR A 137 -25.98 7.78 -12.70
CA THR A 137 -25.82 9.20 -12.35
C THR A 137 -24.78 9.43 -11.24
N ILE A 138 -24.41 8.37 -10.49
CA ILE A 138 -23.55 8.47 -9.31
C ILE A 138 -22.14 7.97 -9.64
N ALA A 139 -21.15 8.88 -9.62
CA ALA A 139 -19.80 8.61 -10.11
C ALA A 139 -19.03 7.48 -9.37
N LYS A 140 -19.40 7.20 -8.13
CA LYS A 140 -18.81 6.12 -7.31
C LYS A 140 -19.41 4.74 -7.59
N VAL A 141 -20.60 4.66 -8.20
CA VAL A 141 -21.23 3.38 -8.54
C VAL A 141 -20.58 2.81 -9.80
N LYS A 142 -19.99 1.63 -9.68
CA LYS A 142 -19.26 0.97 -10.78
C LYS A 142 -20.14 0.12 -11.67
N GLY A 143 -21.27 -0.35 -11.14
CA GLY A 143 -22.25 -1.13 -11.90
C GLY A 143 -23.39 -1.63 -11.03
N VAL A 144 -24.40 -2.17 -11.71
CA VAL A 144 -25.51 -2.93 -11.15
C VAL A 144 -25.40 -4.34 -11.68
N TYR A 145 -25.48 -5.32 -10.79
CA TYR A 145 -25.19 -6.72 -11.08
C TYR A 145 -26.27 -7.61 -10.49
N THR A 146 -26.55 -8.73 -11.15
CA THR A 146 -27.50 -9.75 -10.69
C THR A 146 -26.85 -10.92 -9.96
N GLN A 147 -25.51 -11.03 -10.00
CA GLN A 147 -24.71 -12.14 -9.46
C GLN A 147 -23.42 -11.61 -8.85
N ILE A 148 -22.75 -12.40 -8.01
CA ILE A 148 -21.54 -11.97 -7.28
C ILE A 148 -20.26 -12.09 -8.12
N GLU A 149 -20.19 -13.03 -9.05
CA GLU A 149 -18.99 -13.30 -9.85
C GLU A 149 -18.54 -12.09 -10.69
N PRO A 150 -19.44 -11.34 -11.38
CA PRO A 150 -19.04 -10.11 -12.07
C PRO A 150 -18.60 -8.98 -11.12
N ILE A 151 -19.12 -8.95 -9.88
CA ILE A 151 -18.65 -8.03 -8.83
C ILE A 151 -17.23 -8.42 -8.43
N CYS A 152 -16.95 -9.71 -8.22
CA CYS A 152 -15.62 -10.23 -7.91
C CYS A 152 -14.57 -9.81 -8.96
N ASP A 153 -14.89 -9.93 -10.26
CA ASP A 153 -13.99 -9.49 -11.34
C ASP A 153 -13.75 -7.98 -11.33
N ALA A 154 -14.81 -7.18 -11.19
CA ALA A 154 -14.71 -5.72 -11.14
C ALA A 154 -13.93 -5.23 -9.89
N LEU A 155 -14.14 -5.91 -8.75
CA LEU A 155 -13.47 -5.65 -7.48
C LEU A 155 -11.97 -5.99 -7.54
N GLN A 156 -11.58 -7.07 -8.23
CA GLN A 156 -10.17 -7.39 -8.48
C GLN A 156 -9.49 -6.30 -9.33
N ILE A 157 -10.18 -5.75 -10.33
CA ILE A 157 -9.65 -4.65 -11.16
C ILE A 157 -9.47 -3.39 -10.31
N ASP A 158 -10.51 -2.98 -9.57
CA ASP A 158 -10.46 -1.77 -8.74
C ASP A 158 -9.45 -1.87 -7.58
N ARG A 159 -9.30 -3.04 -6.94
CA ARG A 159 -8.25 -3.29 -5.93
C ARG A 159 -6.84 -3.08 -6.52
N ARG A 160 -6.58 -3.60 -7.72
CA ARG A 160 -5.29 -3.42 -8.42
C ARG A 160 -5.04 -1.94 -8.73
N ASN A 161 -6.07 -1.21 -9.17
CA ASN A 161 -5.95 0.22 -9.48
C ASN A 161 -5.60 1.03 -8.21
N CYS A 162 -6.36 0.83 -7.14
CA CYS A 162 -6.21 1.51 -5.86
C CYS A 162 -4.79 1.37 -5.26
N GLY A 163 -4.17 0.19 -5.37
CA GLY A 163 -2.78 -0.02 -4.93
C GLY A 163 -1.73 0.63 -5.83
N GLN A 164 -2.01 0.77 -7.13
CA GLN A 164 -1.10 1.31 -8.15
C GLN A 164 -1.10 2.86 -8.19
N ASP A 165 -2.07 3.52 -7.57
CA ASP A 165 -2.34 4.96 -7.67
C ASP A 165 -1.42 5.88 -6.83
N MET A 166 -0.53 5.35 -6.00
CA MET A 166 0.38 6.16 -5.18
C MET A 166 1.83 5.70 -5.28
N ILE A 167 2.57 6.29 -6.22
CA ILE A 167 4.05 6.25 -6.26
C ILE A 167 4.60 7.60 -5.79
N SER A 168 5.61 7.56 -4.92
CA SER A 168 6.34 8.76 -4.48
C SER A 168 7.15 9.37 -5.64
N ILE A 169 6.99 10.69 -5.83
CA ILE A 169 7.69 11.48 -6.85
C ILE A 169 8.54 12.54 -6.14
N SER A 170 9.85 12.48 -6.32
CA SER A 170 10.77 13.55 -5.92
C SER A 170 10.87 14.56 -7.06
N PHE A 171 10.80 15.86 -6.72
CA PHE A 171 10.88 16.97 -7.67
C PHE A 171 12.24 17.67 -7.55
N ASN A 172 12.99 17.73 -8.66
CA ASN A 172 14.39 18.16 -8.79
C ASN A 172 15.44 17.16 -8.29
N ARG A 173 16.57 17.08 -9.02
CA ARG A 173 17.64 16.08 -8.83
C ARG A 173 18.51 16.24 -7.56
N ILE A 174 18.36 17.32 -6.81
CA ILE A 174 19.18 17.61 -5.61
C ILE A 174 18.47 17.16 -4.32
N ASP A 175 17.34 16.44 -4.44
CA ASP A 175 16.74 15.76 -3.29
C ASP A 175 17.72 14.69 -2.77
N PRO A 176 18.24 14.81 -1.52
CA PRO A 176 19.14 13.81 -0.94
C PRO A 176 18.52 12.42 -0.93
N LEU A 177 17.18 12.33 -0.86
CA LEU A 177 16.45 11.07 -0.91
C LEU A 177 16.74 10.27 -2.19
N PHE A 178 16.90 10.93 -3.33
CA PHE A 178 17.24 10.25 -4.59
C PHE A 178 18.65 9.63 -4.53
N MET A 179 19.62 10.30 -3.90
CA MET A 179 20.94 9.72 -3.71
C MET A 179 20.89 8.51 -2.76
N TYR A 180 20.12 8.61 -1.67
CA TYR A 180 19.94 7.49 -0.74
C TYR A 180 19.22 6.30 -1.39
N THR A 181 18.20 6.52 -2.23
CA THR A 181 17.51 5.42 -2.93
C THR A 181 18.38 4.76 -3.99
N GLN A 182 19.24 5.50 -4.70
CA GLN A 182 20.23 4.89 -5.59
C GLN A 182 21.26 4.07 -4.82
N LEU A 183 21.86 4.61 -3.75
CA LEU A 183 22.84 3.86 -2.94
C LEU A 183 22.23 2.61 -2.29
N LEU A 184 20.99 2.70 -1.80
CA LEU A 184 20.25 1.57 -1.26
C LEU A 184 19.95 0.52 -2.32
N LYS A 185 19.56 0.93 -3.54
CA LYS A 185 19.37 0.03 -4.67
C LYS A 185 20.66 -0.71 -5.02
N GLU A 186 21.79 -0.01 -5.21
CA GLU A 186 23.08 -0.69 -5.50
C GLU A 186 23.45 -1.66 -4.37
N ALA A 187 23.32 -1.25 -3.10
CA ALA A 187 23.60 -2.12 -1.96
C ALA A 187 22.72 -3.38 -1.97
N LEU A 188 21.40 -3.27 -2.21
CA LEU A 188 20.49 -4.42 -2.26
C LEU A 188 20.77 -5.38 -3.42
N LEU A 189 21.33 -4.90 -4.54
CA LEU A 189 21.73 -5.73 -5.67
C LEU A 189 22.98 -6.56 -5.38
N GLU A 190 23.91 -6.02 -4.58
CA GLU A 190 25.18 -6.64 -4.19
C GLU A 190 25.09 -7.56 -2.95
N ILE A 191 23.96 -7.57 -2.22
CA ILE A 191 23.78 -8.51 -1.10
C ILE A 191 23.67 -9.94 -1.65
N GLU A 192 24.49 -10.85 -1.11
CA GLU A 192 24.32 -12.30 -1.24
C GLU A 192 23.45 -12.82 -0.07
N ASP A 193 22.16 -13.08 -0.32
CA ASP A 193 21.25 -13.66 0.68
C ASP A 193 21.01 -15.16 0.47
N ASP A 194 20.76 -15.88 1.57
CA ASP A 194 19.97 -17.10 1.53
C ASP A 194 18.49 -16.73 1.25
N ASP A 195 18.11 -16.78 -0.02
CA ASP A 195 16.74 -16.51 -0.45
C ASP A 195 15.69 -17.37 0.29
N VAL A 196 16.00 -18.62 0.68
CA VAL A 196 15.04 -19.48 1.39
C VAL A 196 14.76 -18.92 2.78
N LYS A 197 15.81 -18.44 3.45
CA LYS A 197 15.70 -17.70 4.72
C LYS A 197 14.96 -16.39 4.53
N SER A 198 15.30 -15.59 3.52
CA SER A 198 14.68 -14.28 3.27
C SER A 198 13.19 -14.37 2.93
N ILE A 199 12.77 -15.39 2.17
CA ILE A 199 11.34 -15.68 1.91
C ILE A 199 10.61 -15.98 3.22
N LYS A 200 11.19 -16.82 4.09
CA LYS A 200 10.59 -17.14 5.41
C LYS A 200 10.49 -15.92 6.32
N GLU A 201 11.54 -15.10 6.38
CA GLU A 201 11.51 -13.86 7.15
C GLU A 201 10.47 -12.85 6.64
N LEU A 202 10.23 -12.78 5.32
CA LEU A 202 9.15 -11.99 4.74
C LEU A 202 7.76 -12.55 5.10
N VAL A 203 7.58 -13.87 4.99
CA VAL A 203 6.33 -14.56 5.33
C VAL A 203 5.99 -14.39 6.82
N GLU A 204 6.96 -14.55 7.71
CA GLU A 204 6.78 -14.30 9.15
C GLU A 204 6.49 -12.83 9.45
N TYR A 205 7.20 -11.89 8.81
CA TYR A 205 6.92 -10.45 8.92
C TYR A 205 5.48 -10.13 8.51
N CYS A 206 5.02 -10.63 7.36
CA CYS A 206 3.65 -10.42 6.90
C CYS A 206 2.62 -11.08 7.83
N ARG A 207 2.86 -12.30 8.33
CA ARG A 207 1.98 -12.97 9.31
C ARG A 207 1.86 -12.20 10.64
N LEU A 208 2.87 -11.42 11.02
CA LEU A 208 2.87 -10.63 12.27
C LEU A 208 2.32 -9.20 12.09
N GLN A 209 2.53 -8.58 10.94
CA GLN A 209 2.17 -7.17 10.70
C GLN A 209 0.84 -6.98 9.97
N THR A 210 0.41 -7.97 9.21
CA THR A 210 -0.73 -7.88 8.27
C THR A 210 -1.73 -9.00 8.55
N ASP A 211 -2.94 -8.85 8.03
CA ASP A 211 -3.96 -9.90 8.09
C ASP A 211 -3.81 -10.93 6.95
N ALA A 212 -2.64 -10.96 6.29
CA ALA A 212 -2.36 -11.72 5.07
C ALA A 212 -2.86 -13.16 5.16
N SER A 213 -3.76 -13.52 4.25
CA SER A 213 -4.31 -14.87 4.13
C SER A 213 -3.22 -15.93 4.20
N GLU A 214 -3.33 -16.85 5.16
CA GLU A 214 -2.38 -17.94 5.37
C GLU A 214 -2.20 -18.81 4.11
N ILE A 215 -3.22 -18.88 3.25
CA ILE A 215 -3.14 -19.54 1.92
C ILE A 215 -2.14 -18.82 1.02
N THR A 216 -2.18 -17.48 0.97
CA THR A 216 -1.26 -16.65 0.17
C THR A 216 0.15 -16.67 0.75
N LEU A 217 0.28 -16.60 2.08
CA LEU A 217 1.57 -16.71 2.78
C LEU A 217 2.25 -18.05 2.49
N LYS A 218 1.52 -19.15 2.65
CA LYS A 218 1.99 -20.50 2.36
C LYS A 218 2.38 -20.67 0.89
N LYS A 219 1.60 -20.11 -0.04
CA LYS A 219 1.92 -20.15 -1.48
C LYS A 219 3.25 -19.46 -1.80
N ILE A 220 3.57 -18.36 -1.14
CA ILE A 220 4.88 -17.70 -1.30
C ILE A 220 5.99 -18.55 -0.68
N GLU A 221 5.78 -19.11 0.51
CA GLU A 221 6.80 -19.96 1.17
C GLU A 221 7.14 -21.23 0.36
N GLU A 222 6.13 -21.86 -0.26
CA GLU A 222 6.28 -23.15 -0.97
C GLU A 222 6.51 -23.00 -2.48
N GLU A 223 5.90 -22.01 -3.15
CA GLU A 223 5.88 -21.91 -4.62
C GLU A 223 6.65 -20.71 -5.21
N TYR A 224 7.34 -19.88 -4.41
CA TYR A 224 7.99 -18.66 -4.93
C TYR A 224 8.86 -18.89 -6.16
N ARG A 225 9.66 -19.97 -6.16
CA ARG A 225 10.57 -20.33 -7.26
C ARG A 225 9.89 -20.89 -8.50
N ASN A 226 8.62 -21.28 -8.42
CA ASN A 226 7.87 -21.87 -9.53
C ASN A 226 7.40 -20.81 -10.54
N TYR A 227 7.47 -19.52 -10.18
CA TYR A 227 7.02 -18.39 -10.99
C TYR A 227 8.09 -17.30 -11.06
N SER A 228 8.03 -16.45 -12.10
CA SER A 228 8.98 -15.35 -12.25
C SER A 228 8.70 -14.20 -11.25
N PRO A 229 9.70 -13.37 -10.92
CA PRO A 229 9.50 -12.21 -10.05
C PRO A 229 8.44 -11.22 -10.56
N ILE A 230 8.31 -11.07 -11.89
CA ILE A 230 7.27 -10.21 -12.49
C ILE A 230 5.88 -10.81 -12.32
N TRP A 231 5.74 -12.15 -12.37
CA TRP A 231 4.45 -12.80 -12.10
C TRP A 231 4.00 -12.54 -10.65
N TRP A 232 4.92 -12.60 -9.69
CA TRP A 232 4.63 -12.22 -8.30
C TRP A 232 4.32 -10.73 -8.13
N TYR A 233 5.03 -9.85 -8.85
CA TYR A 233 4.82 -8.40 -8.81
C TYR A 233 3.49 -7.97 -9.48
N THR A 234 2.99 -8.71 -10.47
CA THR A 234 1.76 -8.37 -11.21
C THR A 234 0.54 -9.21 -10.80
N GLY A 235 0.75 -10.26 -10.00
CA GLY A 235 -0.29 -11.12 -9.44
C GLY A 235 -1.12 -10.45 -8.31
N PRO A 236 -2.27 -11.03 -7.95
CA PRO A 236 -3.21 -10.49 -6.96
C PRO A 236 -2.77 -10.73 -5.50
N TYR A 237 -1.47 -10.63 -5.22
CA TYR A 237 -0.85 -10.93 -3.92
C TYR A 237 -0.35 -9.66 -3.24
N PHE A 238 -0.06 -9.73 -1.94
CA PHE A 238 0.45 -8.58 -1.18
C PHE A 238 1.81 -8.06 -1.65
N ILE A 239 2.57 -8.84 -2.44
CA ILE A 239 3.92 -8.49 -2.92
C ILE A 239 3.96 -7.10 -3.58
N TYR A 240 3.00 -6.79 -4.47
CA TYR A 240 2.94 -5.49 -5.12
C TYR A 240 2.70 -4.35 -4.10
N SER A 241 1.68 -4.49 -3.25
CA SER A 241 1.27 -3.44 -2.31
C SER A 241 2.31 -3.22 -1.22
N THR A 242 2.88 -4.29 -0.66
CA THR A 242 3.93 -4.24 0.36
C THR A 242 5.17 -3.55 -0.20
N LEU A 243 5.65 -3.95 -1.39
CA LEU A 243 6.85 -3.35 -1.98
C LEU A 243 6.68 -1.86 -2.27
N ASN A 244 5.60 -1.49 -2.98
CA ASN A 244 5.37 -0.09 -3.35
C ASN A 244 5.02 0.76 -2.12
N SER A 245 4.45 0.20 -1.05
CA SER A 245 4.28 0.93 0.21
C SER A 245 5.61 1.18 0.90
N GLY A 246 6.47 0.17 1.01
CA GLY A 246 7.80 0.30 1.63
C GLY A 246 8.67 1.32 0.90
N LEU A 247 8.73 1.23 -0.44
CA LEU A 247 9.47 2.17 -1.29
C LEU A 247 8.87 3.59 -1.31
N ARG A 248 7.54 3.75 -1.21
CA ARG A 248 6.88 5.06 -1.10
C ARG A 248 7.15 5.73 0.25
N GLN A 249 7.12 4.97 1.34
CA GLN A 249 7.25 5.47 2.72
C GLN A 249 8.70 5.48 3.22
N MET A 250 9.64 4.93 2.44
CA MET A 250 11.03 4.68 2.85
C MET A 250 11.12 3.80 4.11
N ASP A 251 10.22 2.82 4.20
CA ASP A 251 10.13 1.90 5.32
C ASP A 251 11.26 0.86 5.24
N VAL A 252 12.33 1.13 5.98
CA VAL A 252 13.56 0.31 5.98
C VAL A 252 13.28 -1.14 6.36
N ASP A 253 12.32 -1.40 7.26
CA ASP A 253 11.96 -2.77 7.66
C ASP A 253 11.41 -3.55 6.47
N ILE A 254 10.45 -2.96 5.74
CA ILE A 254 9.88 -3.56 4.52
C ILE A 254 10.94 -3.70 3.44
N ILE A 255 11.72 -2.65 3.16
CA ILE A 255 12.70 -2.64 2.07
C ILE A 255 13.77 -3.73 2.30
N LEU A 256 14.24 -3.92 3.54
CA LEU A 256 15.18 -4.99 3.86
C LEU A 256 14.52 -6.38 3.77
N LYS A 257 13.31 -6.58 4.31
CA LYS A 257 12.60 -7.88 4.17
C LYS A 257 12.23 -8.23 2.73
N MET A 258 12.06 -7.23 1.86
CA MET A 258 11.84 -7.42 0.43
C MET A 258 13.12 -7.27 -0.41
N GLY A 259 14.30 -7.16 0.20
CA GLY A 259 15.57 -6.94 -0.51
C GLY A 259 15.86 -7.98 -1.59
N PHE A 260 15.72 -9.26 -1.23
CA PHE A 260 15.84 -10.38 -2.18
C PHE A 260 14.85 -10.26 -3.36
N PHE A 261 13.62 -9.81 -3.09
CA PHE A 261 12.59 -9.65 -4.11
C PHE A 261 12.88 -8.45 -5.02
N ILE A 262 13.37 -7.34 -4.47
CA ILE A 262 13.84 -6.17 -5.24
C ILE A 262 14.98 -6.58 -6.18
N ARG A 263 15.97 -7.33 -5.68
CA ARG A 263 17.08 -7.89 -6.47
C ARG A 263 16.57 -8.78 -7.60
N HIS A 264 15.67 -9.73 -7.29
CA HIS A 264 15.14 -10.65 -8.31
C HIS A 264 14.28 -9.95 -9.36
N LEU A 265 13.43 -9.01 -8.94
CA LEU A 265 12.58 -8.23 -9.85
C LEU A 265 13.43 -7.34 -10.76
N HIS A 266 14.44 -6.65 -10.22
CA HIS A 266 15.37 -5.85 -11.00
C HIS A 266 16.14 -6.72 -12.02
N ASN A 267 16.76 -7.81 -11.58
CA ASN A 267 17.55 -8.68 -12.45
C ASN A 267 16.71 -9.31 -13.56
N HIS A 268 15.46 -9.71 -13.26
CA HIS A 268 14.55 -10.24 -14.27
C HIS A 268 14.08 -9.18 -15.29
N ILE A 269 13.83 -7.94 -14.84
CA ILE A 269 13.55 -6.81 -15.76
C ILE A 269 14.79 -6.49 -16.62
N THR A 270 16.00 -6.56 -16.07
CA THR A 270 17.26 -6.36 -16.81
C THR A 270 17.48 -7.46 -17.87
N GLU A 271 17.15 -8.71 -17.56
CA GLU A 271 17.26 -9.81 -18.52
C GLU A 271 16.24 -9.66 -19.66
N LEU A 272 14.96 -9.44 -19.36
CA LEU A 272 13.95 -9.19 -20.39
C LEU A 272 14.28 -7.94 -21.23
N HIS A 273 14.80 -6.88 -20.58
CA HIS A 273 15.30 -5.69 -21.28
C HIS A 273 16.39 -6.02 -22.29
N ARG A 274 17.25 -7.00 -21.99
CA ARG A 274 18.33 -7.49 -22.88
C ARG A 274 17.77 -8.36 -24.01
N GLU A 275 16.84 -9.27 -23.71
CA GLU A 275 16.22 -10.17 -24.69
C GLU A 275 15.42 -9.42 -25.76
N GLN A 276 14.74 -8.33 -25.39
CA GLN A 276 13.93 -7.52 -26.32
C GLN A 276 14.75 -6.47 -27.10
N GLN A 277 16.07 -6.36 -26.89
CA GLN A 277 16.90 -5.39 -27.63
C GLN A 277 16.89 -5.71 -29.14
N GLY A 278 16.69 -4.68 -29.96
CA GLY A 278 16.55 -4.81 -31.41
C GLY A 278 15.12 -5.06 -31.91
N ASN A 279 14.24 -5.64 -31.08
CA ASN A 279 12.81 -5.80 -31.42
C ASN A 279 11.98 -4.56 -31.02
N MET A 280 12.49 -3.75 -30.09
CA MET A 280 11.83 -2.54 -29.61
C MET A 280 12.02 -1.32 -30.53
N PRO A 281 11.00 -0.47 -30.73
CA PRO A 281 11.16 0.82 -31.40
C PRO A 281 12.20 1.71 -30.71
N THR A 282 12.91 2.53 -31.48
CA THR A 282 13.87 3.52 -30.93
C THR A 282 13.20 4.49 -29.95
N ASN A 283 11.97 4.90 -30.27
CA ASN A 283 11.14 5.72 -29.42
C ASN A 283 9.72 5.16 -29.37
N PHE A 284 9.12 5.09 -28.19
CA PHE A 284 7.72 4.74 -28.01
C PHE A 284 7.08 5.53 -26.85
N GLN A 285 5.76 5.62 -26.85
CA GLN A 285 5.00 6.33 -25.83
C GLN A 285 4.29 5.34 -24.91
N VAL A 286 4.38 5.60 -23.61
CA VAL A 286 3.62 4.91 -22.57
C VAL A 286 2.92 5.90 -21.67
N PHE A 287 1.86 5.43 -21.04
CA PHE A 287 0.96 6.21 -20.20
C PHE A 287 0.95 5.65 -18.78
N ARG A 288 0.79 6.53 -17.80
CA ARG A 288 0.57 6.16 -16.40
C ARG A 288 -0.40 7.15 -15.78
N GLY A 289 -1.50 6.66 -15.24
CA GLY A 289 -2.37 7.47 -14.39
C GLY A 289 -1.99 7.27 -12.94
N GLN A 290 -2.22 8.29 -12.12
CA GLN A 290 -2.21 8.21 -10.66
C GLN A 290 -2.81 9.47 -10.02
N GLY A 291 -3.05 9.42 -8.71
CA GLY A 291 -3.29 10.63 -7.92
C GLY A 291 -2.00 11.38 -7.57
N LEU A 292 -2.15 12.65 -7.24
CA LEU A 292 -1.18 13.44 -6.48
C LEU A 292 -1.90 14.31 -5.47
N SER A 293 -1.27 14.54 -4.32
CA SER A 293 -1.74 15.54 -3.37
C SER A 293 -1.76 16.93 -4.02
N MET A 294 -2.64 17.81 -3.54
CA MET A 294 -2.63 19.22 -3.96
C MET A 294 -1.27 19.90 -3.73
N GLU A 295 -0.53 19.48 -2.69
CA GLU A 295 0.81 19.98 -2.38
C GLU A 295 1.83 19.55 -3.45
N ASP A 296 1.87 18.25 -3.77
CA ASP A 296 2.82 17.70 -4.75
C ASP A 296 2.51 18.15 -6.17
N PHE A 297 1.23 18.33 -6.51
CA PHE A 297 0.83 19.00 -7.75
C PHE A 297 1.27 20.48 -7.76
N GLY A 298 1.25 21.16 -6.60
CA GLY A 298 1.82 22.48 -6.41
C GLY A 298 3.34 22.53 -6.63
N LYS A 299 4.08 21.54 -6.13
CA LYS A 299 5.52 21.35 -6.39
C LYS A 299 5.77 21.12 -7.88
N MET A 300 5.06 20.16 -8.48
CA MET A 300 5.13 19.82 -9.91
C MET A 300 4.97 21.04 -10.82
N LYS A 301 3.98 21.90 -10.56
CA LYS A 301 3.77 23.14 -11.33
C LYS A 301 4.97 24.08 -11.29
N LYS A 302 5.63 24.20 -10.13
CA LYS A 302 6.81 25.05 -9.93
C LYS A 302 8.06 24.48 -10.61
N THR A 303 8.14 23.17 -10.79
CA THR A 303 9.29 22.48 -11.42
C THR A 303 9.08 22.18 -12.91
N LYS A 304 8.26 22.98 -13.62
CA LYS A 304 8.05 22.81 -15.07
C LYS A 304 9.37 23.02 -15.84
N GLY A 305 9.72 22.07 -16.71
CA GLY A 305 11.02 22.04 -17.39
C GLY A 305 12.17 21.50 -16.54
N GLY A 306 11.93 21.22 -15.25
CA GLY A 306 12.82 20.47 -14.39
C GLY A 306 12.68 18.96 -14.57
N LEU A 307 13.26 18.23 -13.62
CA LEU A 307 13.38 16.77 -13.66
C LEU A 307 12.66 16.14 -12.47
N MET A 308 12.03 15.00 -12.70
CA MET A 308 11.34 14.20 -11.68
C MET A 308 12.06 12.85 -11.53
N SER A 309 12.03 12.29 -10.33
CA SER A 309 12.50 10.92 -10.07
C SER A 309 11.43 10.13 -9.33
N PHE A 310 11.35 8.84 -9.67
CA PHE A 310 10.45 7.88 -9.06
C PHE A 310 11.30 6.88 -8.27
N ASN A 311 10.98 6.67 -6.99
CA ASN A 311 11.70 5.74 -6.12
C ASN A 311 11.10 4.31 -6.13
N ASN A 312 10.32 3.99 -7.17
CA ASN A 312 9.55 2.75 -7.29
C ASN A 312 9.68 2.16 -8.71
N PHE A 313 9.41 0.86 -8.85
CA PHE A 313 9.22 0.23 -10.15
C PHE A 313 7.97 0.79 -10.85
N LEU A 314 8.09 1.24 -12.10
CA LEU A 314 7.00 1.89 -12.82
C LEU A 314 6.20 0.92 -13.68
N SER A 315 4.96 0.64 -13.29
CA SER A 315 3.96 0.04 -14.17
C SER A 315 3.34 1.11 -15.07
N THR A 316 3.30 0.86 -16.38
CA THR A 316 2.79 1.78 -17.42
C THR A 316 1.99 0.98 -18.47
N SER A 317 1.27 1.67 -19.37
CA SER A 317 0.56 1.03 -20.48
C SER A 317 0.82 1.74 -21.81
N ARG A 318 0.92 1.01 -22.92
CA ARG A 318 0.83 1.59 -24.27
C ARG A 318 -0.58 2.13 -24.60
N ASN A 319 -1.61 1.67 -23.89
CA ASN A 319 -2.98 2.13 -24.11
C ASN A 319 -3.33 3.27 -23.14
N ARG A 320 -3.41 4.48 -23.70
CA ARG A 320 -3.81 5.71 -22.97
C ARG A 320 -5.09 5.53 -22.14
N GLU A 321 -6.08 4.83 -22.67
CA GLU A 321 -7.39 4.72 -22.04
C GLU A 321 -7.38 3.84 -20.80
N ILE A 322 -6.48 2.85 -20.73
CA ILE A 322 -6.27 2.06 -19.51
C ILE A 322 -5.75 2.99 -18.40
N SER A 323 -4.65 3.70 -18.66
CA SER A 323 -4.05 4.64 -17.71
C SER A 323 -5.00 5.78 -17.31
N PHE A 324 -5.81 6.28 -18.25
CA PHE A 324 -6.74 7.37 -17.98
C PHE A 324 -7.98 6.93 -17.19
N LYS A 325 -8.68 5.89 -17.64
CA LYS A 325 -9.96 5.47 -17.05
C LYS A 325 -9.82 4.78 -15.71
N ASN A 326 -8.75 4.01 -15.52
CA ASN A 326 -8.61 3.13 -14.35
C ASN A 326 -7.85 3.79 -13.18
N PHE A 327 -7.03 4.81 -13.45
CA PHE A 327 -6.11 5.40 -12.47
C PHE A 327 -6.26 6.93 -12.38
N ALA A 328 -5.98 7.65 -13.48
CA ALA A 328 -6.00 9.12 -13.46
C ALA A 328 -7.39 9.70 -13.17
N ARG A 329 -8.46 9.18 -13.80
CA ARG A 329 -9.82 9.68 -13.60
C ARG A 329 -10.39 9.35 -12.21
N PRO A 330 -10.28 8.11 -11.68
CA PRO A 330 -10.68 7.80 -10.30
C PRO A 330 -9.93 8.64 -9.27
N ALA A 331 -8.62 8.83 -9.43
CA ALA A 331 -7.84 9.64 -8.49
C ALA A 331 -8.24 11.14 -8.45
N ALA A 332 -9.04 11.61 -9.41
CA ALA A 332 -9.62 12.96 -9.43
C ALA A 332 -10.97 13.09 -8.68
N SER A 333 -11.61 12.00 -8.24
CA SER A 333 -12.83 12.09 -7.41
C SER A 333 -12.53 12.31 -5.92
N ASN A 334 -11.26 12.23 -5.52
CA ASN A 334 -10.85 12.43 -4.13
C ASN A 334 -10.59 13.93 -3.90
N ALA A 335 -11.32 14.57 -2.98
CA ALA A 335 -11.35 16.03 -2.79
C ALA A 335 -9.98 16.71 -2.57
N ASN A 336 -9.01 15.99 -1.97
CA ASN A 336 -7.66 16.49 -1.69
C ASN A 336 -6.59 16.03 -2.70
N SER A 337 -7.01 15.43 -3.83
CA SER A 337 -6.17 14.84 -4.87
C SER A 337 -6.40 15.51 -6.23
N VAL A 338 -5.38 15.44 -7.09
CA VAL A 338 -5.50 15.74 -8.51
C VAL A 338 -5.14 14.49 -9.30
N GLY A 339 -6.05 14.04 -10.15
CA GLY A 339 -5.78 12.97 -11.10
C GLY A 339 -4.84 13.41 -12.21
N ILE A 340 -3.69 12.75 -12.34
CA ILE A 340 -2.66 13.04 -13.33
C ILE A 340 -2.53 11.86 -14.30
N LEU A 341 -2.52 12.19 -15.61
CA LEU A 341 -2.11 11.26 -16.66
C LEU A 341 -0.73 11.67 -17.17
N PHE A 342 0.29 10.92 -16.77
CA PHE A 342 1.63 11.04 -17.35
C PHE A 342 1.64 10.46 -18.76
N ILE A 343 2.26 11.21 -19.67
CA ILE A 343 2.59 10.81 -21.03
C ILE A 343 4.11 10.76 -21.11
N MET A 344 4.67 9.57 -21.23
CA MET A 344 6.11 9.33 -21.15
C MET A 344 6.62 8.81 -22.49
N ASN A 345 7.57 9.53 -23.09
CA ASN A 345 8.28 9.08 -24.28
C ASN A 345 9.54 8.36 -23.82
N ILE A 346 9.67 7.08 -24.18
CA ILE A 346 10.81 6.23 -23.85
C ILE A 346 11.73 6.18 -25.05
N ASP A 347 12.97 6.65 -24.88
CA ASP A 347 14.07 6.47 -25.84
C ASP A 347 14.88 5.23 -25.41
N THR A 348 14.85 4.18 -26.22
CA THR A 348 15.52 2.92 -25.89
C THR A 348 17.04 3.04 -25.91
N GLY A 349 17.59 3.93 -26.76
CA GLY A 349 19.01 4.23 -26.82
C GLY A 349 19.52 5.01 -25.61
N ILE A 350 18.65 5.73 -24.89
CA ILE A 350 18.95 6.29 -23.57
C ILE A 350 18.90 5.17 -22.51
N CYS A 351 17.81 4.39 -22.45
CA CYS A 351 17.64 3.32 -21.46
C CYS A 351 18.82 2.34 -21.38
N THR A 352 19.31 1.88 -22.54
CA THR A 352 20.48 0.99 -22.64
C THR A 352 21.78 1.63 -22.15
N LYS A 353 21.92 2.96 -22.21
CA LYS A 353 23.10 3.71 -21.73
C LYS A 353 23.00 4.15 -20.28
N SER A 354 21.79 4.31 -19.74
CA SER A 354 21.54 4.87 -18.41
C SER A 354 21.23 3.83 -17.34
N SER A 355 21.51 2.54 -17.60
CA SER A 355 21.15 1.41 -16.72
C SER A 355 19.70 1.49 -16.22
N THR A 356 18.78 1.85 -17.13
CA THR A 356 17.35 2.02 -16.83
C THR A 356 16.57 0.95 -17.59
N PRO A 357 16.62 -0.32 -17.14
CA PRO A 357 15.99 -1.43 -17.82
C PRO A 357 14.47 -1.34 -17.73
N PHE A 358 13.80 -1.91 -18.72
CA PHE A 358 12.35 -2.03 -18.78
C PHE A 358 11.99 -3.33 -19.49
N ALA A 359 10.85 -3.92 -19.16
CA ALA A 359 10.27 -5.09 -19.83
C ALA A 359 8.89 -4.72 -20.39
N GLU A 360 8.49 -5.33 -21.51
CA GLU A 360 7.15 -5.20 -22.11
C GLU A 360 6.37 -6.52 -22.10
#